data_AF-A0A8T4R9A1-F1
#
_entry.id   AF-A0A8T4R9A1-F1
#
_cell.length_a   1.000
_cell.length_b   1.000
_cell.length_c   1.000
_cell.angle_alpha   90.00
_cell.angle_beta   90.00
_cell.angle_gamma   90.00
#
_symmetry.space_group_name_H-M   'P 1'
#
loop_
_entity.id
_entity.type
_entity.pdbx_description
1 polymer ?
#
loop_
_entity_poly.entity_id
_entity_poly.type
_entity_poly.pdbx_seq_one_letter_code
_entity_poly.pdbx_strand_id
1 'polypeptide(L)'
;MEHKTSEFSLNHTLTSGQFFRFQKVDNWYYCQERDKCFKVCQQGNKLFFEGTDKAHITRLFGLSKQQEKAIETLAQDPTLLPLLKQYSGLRVMQRDPWETLVSFQCSIISNIPKIKKNVELLAQTFGKQVEFEGQRYAFPEPGEIDDLEKIKSCATGFRARYIHAANSMVTDSFFEKLKEEQYETAHGKLMEIPGVAEKVADCICLFSLGKTEAFPVDVWIERALRELYFNGKKVKHDEIREFAKKRW
;
A
#
# COMPACT_ATOMS: atom_id res chain seq x y z
N MET A 1 0.68 -19.47 14.65
CA MET A 1 1.71 -18.76 15.46
C MET A 1 1.09 -17.55 16.14
N GLU A 2 1.70 -17.05 17.22
CA GLU A 2 1.28 -15.81 17.89
C GLU A 2 2.38 -14.73 17.88
N HIS A 3 1.98 -13.45 17.84
CA HIS A 3 2.86 -12.29 17.97
C HIS A 3 2.18 -11.23 18.87
N LYS A 4 2.85 -10.82 19.95
CA LYS A 4 2.37 -9.76 20.85
C LYS A 4 2.65 -8.40 20.23
N THR A 5 1.63 -7.54 20.13
CA THR A 5 1.71 -6.19 19.57
C THR A 5 1.30 -5.15 20.61
N SER A 6 2.13 -4.14 20.86
CA SER A 6 1.70 -2.92 21.55
C SER A 6 1.10 -1.95 20.53
N GLU A 7 -0.08 -1.39 20.84
CA GLU A 7 -0.71 -0.30 20.06
C GLU A 7 -0.79 -0.59 18.56
N PHE A 8 -1.51 -1.67 18.22
CA PHE A 8 -1.76 -2.07 16.83
C PHE A 8 -3.24 -2.36 16.61
N SER A 9 -3.74 -1.96 15.46
CA SER A 9 -5.08 -2.30 14.96
C SER A 9 -4.94 -2.90 13.57
N LEU A 10 -5.14 -4.21 13.49
CA LEU A 10 -5.14 -4.98 12.24
C LEU A 10 -6.20 -4.46 11.28
N ASN A 11 -7.40 -4.16 11.80
CA ASN A 11 -8.49 -3.63 11.00
C ASN A 11 -8.14 -2.25 10.41
N HIS A 12 -7.73 -1.28 11.23
CA HIS A 12 -7.37 0.05 10.74
C HIS A 12 -6.23 -0.01 9.72
N THR A 13 -5.23 -0.88 9.96
CA THR A 13 -4.08 -1.05 9.06
C THR A 13 -4.49 -1.65 7.73
N LEU A 14 -5.26 -2.74 7.69
CA LEU A 14 -5.65 -3.39 6.43
C LEU A 14 -6.67 -2.57 5.63
N THR A 15 -7.56 -1.82 6.29
CA THR A 15 -8.65 -1.09 5.62
C THR A 15 -8.34 0.38 5.33
N SER A 16 -7.12 0.85 5.59
CA SER A 16 -6.72 2.25 5.35
C SER A 16 -6.53 2.62 3.86
N GLY A 17 -6.60 1.64 2.95
CA GLY A 17 -6.36 1.84 1.52
C GLY A 17 -4.92 1.59 1.06
N GLN A 18 -4.04 1.14 1.96
CA GLN A 18 -2.64 0.81 1.65
C GLN A 18 -2.43 -0.61 1.10
N PHE A 19 -3.40 -1.51 1.24
CA PHE A 19 -3.32 -2.92 0.84
C PHE A 19 -4.65 -3.39 0.23
N PHE A 20 -4.59 -4.26 -0.80
CA PHE A 20 -5.78 -4.62 -1.58
C PHE A 20 -6.08 -6.13 -1.61
N ARG A 21 -5.05 -6.99 -1.48
CA ARG A 21 -5.17 -8.44 -1.58
C ARG A 21 -5.51 -9.08 -0.23
N PHE A 22 -6.73 -8.80 0.22
CA PHE A 22 -7.29 -9.46 1.39
C PHE A 22 -8.80 -9.61 1.33
N GLN A 23 -9.29 -10.66 1.98
CA GLN A 23 -10.69 -10.93 2.25
C GLN A 23 -10.89 -11.19 3.74
N LYS A 24 -11.93 -10.59 4.32
CA LYS A 24 -12.34 -10.88 5.70
C LYS A 24 -13.39 -11.99 5.70
N VAL A 25 -13.16 -13.04 6.49
CA VAL A 25 -14.10 -14.12 6.77
C VAL A 25 -14.13 -14.30 8.28
N ASP A 26 -15.28 -14.06 8.89
CA ASP A 26 -15.44 -13.96 10.35
C ASP A 26 -14.40 -13.00 10.97
N ASN A 27 -13.54 -13.52 11.85
CA ASN A 27 -12.50 -12.76 12.52
C ASN A 27 -11.15 -12.82 11.79
N TRP A 28 -11.03 -13.59 10.71
CA TRP A 28 -9.80 -13.79 9.97
C TRP A 28 -9.73 -12.91 8.72
N TYR A 29 -8.56 -12.33 8.49
CA TYR A 29 -8.19 -11.72 7.23
C TYR A 29 -7.32 -12.72 6.47
N TYR A 30 -7.83 -13.22 5.34
CA TYR A 30 -7.09 -14.01 4.38
C TYR A 30 -6.36 -13.04 3.44
N CYS A 31 -5.04 -13.06 3.48
CA CYS A 31 -4.17 -12.12 2.79
C CYS A 31 -3.28 -12.84 1.79
N GLN A 32 -2.96 -12.15 0.69
CA GLN A 32 -1.95 -12.58 -0.27
C GLN A 32 -0.98 -11.42 -0.51
N GLU A 33 0.31 -11.64 -0.32
CA GLU A 33 1.35 -10.67 -0.67
C GLU A 33 2.48 -11.42 -1.34
N ARG A 34 2.80 -11.06 -2.58
CA ARG A 34 3.86 -11.70 -3.36
C ARG A 34 3.63 -13.21 -3.46
N ASP A 35 4.53 -14.01 -2.93
CA ASP A 35 4.47 -15.47 -2.88
C ASP A 35 3.74 -16.02 -1.64
N LYS A 36 3.39 -15.16 -0.66
CA LYS A 36 2.79 -15.58 0.61
C LYS A 36 1.27 -15.54 0.56
N CYS A 37 0.64 -16.67 0.89
CA CYS A 37 -0.78 -16.78 1.21
C CYS A 37 -0.92 -17.13 2.69
N PHE A 38 -1.62 -16.30 3.45
CA PHE A 38 -1.71 -16.47 4.90
C PHE A 38 -3.04 -15.94 5.42
N LYS A 39 -3.40 -16.33 6.64
CA LYS A 39 -4.51 -15.72 7.38
C LYS A 39 -3.99 -15.11 8.67
N VAL A 40 -4.58 -13.99 9.07
CA VAL A 40 -4.25 -13.29 10.32
C VAL A 40 -5.52 -12.79 11.00
N CYS A 41 -5.60 -12.94 12.32
CA CYS A 41 -6.62 -12.31 13.14
C CYS A 41 -5.97 -11.65 14.36
N GLN A 42 -6.68 -10.68 14.93
CA GLN A 42 -6.24 -9.98 16.14
C GLN A 42 -7.20 -10.28 17.29
N GLN A 43 -6.66 -10.61 18.46
CA GLN A 43 -7.40 -10.67 19.71
C GLN A 43 -6.66 -9.88 20.78
N GLY A 44 -7.24 -8.75 21.19
CA GLY A 44 -6.57 -7.80 22.08
C GLY A 44 -5.22 -7.35 21.51
N ASN A 45 -4.15 -7.56 22.27
CA ASN A 45 -2.78 -7.19 21.93
C ASN A 45 -1.97 -8.33 21.28
N LYS A 46 -2.65 -9.34 20.72
CA LYS A 46 -2.01 -10.47 20.04
C LYS A 46 -2.53 -10.63 18.62
N LEU A 47 -1.62 -10.94 17.71
CA LEU A 47 -1.91 -11.43 16.37
C LEU A 47 -1.71 -12.93 16.31
N PHE A 48 -2.71 -13.62 15.77
CA PHE A 48 -2.64 -15.04 15.43
C PHE A 48 -2.58 -15.15 13.91
N PHE A 49 -1.64 -15.96 13.40
CA PHE A 49 -1.45 -16.11 11.97
C PHE A 49 -0.97 -17.52 11.57
N GLU A 50 -1.31 -17.92 10.35
CA GLU A 50 -1.00 -19.21 9.73
C GLU A 50 -0.67 -19.00 8.25
N GLY A 51 0.19 -19.84 7.66
CA GLY A 51 0.61 -19.75 6.25
C GLY A 51 1.81 -18.84 5.98
N THR A 52 2.34 -18.17 7.00
CA THR A 52 3.54 -17.34 6.93
C THR A 52 4.28 -17.32 8.27
N ASP A 53 5.47 -16.72 8.32
CA ASP A 53 6.31 -16.63 9.52
C ASP A 53 6.21 -15.27 10.24
N LYS A 54 6.83 -15.21 11.42
CA LYS A 54 6.84 -14.00 12.26
C LYS A 54 7.61 -12.85 11.62
N ALA A 55 8.67 -13.12 10.86
CA ALA A 55 9.48 -12.09 10.22
C ALA A 55 8.68 -11.36 9.14
N HIS A 56 7.95 -12.13 8.33
CA HIS A 56 7.00 -11.61 7.34
C HIS A 56 5.92 -10.73 7.97
N ILE A 57 5.23 -11.21 9.01
CA ILE A 57 4.19 -10.44 9.72
C ILE A 57 4.76 -9.15 10.33
N THR A 58 5.95 -9.24 10.92
CA THR A 58 6.62 -8.08 11.54
C THR A 58 6.98 -7.02 10.51
N ARG A 59 7.53 -7.43 9.35
CA ARG A 59 7.82 -6.54 8.22
C ARG A 59 6.54 -5.93 7.68
N LEU A 60 5.61 -6.77 7.22
CA LEU A 60 4.44 -6.36 6.45
C LEU A 60 3.60 -5.33 7.19
N PHE A 61 3.32 -5.55 8.48
CA PHE A 61 2.53 -4.62 9.28
C PHE A 61 3.35 -3.51 9.96
N GLY A 62 4.65 -3.39 9.66
CA GLY A 62 5.50 -2.34 10.21
C GLY A 62 5.65 -2.42 11.74
N LEU A 63 5.58 -3.61 12.32
CA LEU A 63 5.54 -3.80 13.78
C LEU A 63 6.88 -3.46 14.46
N SER A 64 7.98 -3.45 13.71
CA SER A 64 9.30 -3.05 14.20
C SER A 64 9.58 -1.54 14.14
N LYS A 65 8.72 -0.77 13.45
CA LYS A 65 8.91 0.68 13.29
C LYS A 65 8.35 1.41 14.50
N GLN A 66 9.17 2.23 15.14
CA GLN A 66 8.71 3.15 16.19
C GLN A 66 7.90 4.27 15.56
N GLN A 67 6.68 4.48 16.07
CA GLN A 67 5.76 5.53 15.59
C GLN A 67 5.43 6.55 16.67
N GLU A 68 5.93 6.35 17.88
CA GLU A 68 5.60 7.14 19.07
C GLU A 68 5.92 8.62 18.83
N LYS A 69 7.12 8.91 18.33
CA LYS A 69 7.52 10.28 17.97
C LYS A 69 6.64 10.89 16.88
N ALA A 70 6.26 10.12 15.86
CA ALA A 70 5.40 10.62 14.80
C ALA A 70 4.00 10.95 15.34
N ILE A 71 3.45 10.07 16.18
CA ILE A 71 2.16 10.30 16.85
C ILE A 71 2.24 11.50 17.79
N GLU A 72 3.33 11.66 18.55
CA GLU A 72 3.56 12.82 19.41
C GLU A 72 3.60 14.12 18.61
N THR A 73 4.32 14.17 17.49
CA THR A 73 4.34 15.33 16.58
C THR A 73 2.95 15.62 16.02
N LEU A 74 2.26 14.62 15.48
CA LEU A 74 0.92 14.80 14.91
C LEU A 74 -0.10 15.21 15.98
N ALA A 75 0.05 14.77 17.22
CA ALA A 75 -0.82 15.11 18.34
C ALA A 75 -0.71 16.59 18.78
N GLN A 76 0.35 17.29 18.37
CA GLN A 76 0.46 18.75 18.56
C GLN A 76 -0.53 19.52 17.67
N ASP A 77 -1.06 18.90 16.61
CA ASP A 77 -2.12 19.48 15.79
C ASP A 77 -3.50 19.17 16.39
N PRO A 78 -4.22 20.16 16.96
CA PRO A 78 -5.52 19.91 17.60
C PRO A 78 -6.56 19.35 16.62
N THR A 79 -6.40 19.64 15.33
CA THR A 79 -7.27 19.13 14.26
C THR A 79 -7.10 17.62 14.06
N LEU A 80 -5.87 17.09 14.23
CA LEU A 80 -5.59 15.66 14.07
C LEU A 80 -5.80 14.86 15.36
N LEU A 81 -5.70 15.47 16.53
CA LEU A 81 -5.76 14.77 17.82
C LEU A 81 -6.99 13.84 17.99
N PRO A 82 -8.23 14.23 17.61
CA PRO A 82 -9.38 13.32 17.66
C PRO A 82 -9.24 12.14 16.70
N LEU A 83 -8.66 12.36 15.52
CA LEU A 83 -8.45 11.33 14.50
C LEU A 83 -7.39 10.31 14.95
N LEU A 84 -6.31 10.77 15.59
CA LEU A 84 -5.28 9.90 16.16
C LEU A 84 -5.86 8.96 17.23
N LYS A 85 -6.79 9.46 18.04
CA LYS A 85 -7.50 8.63 19.03
C LYS A 85 -8.43 7.63 18.36
N GLN A 86 -9.23 8.08 17.39
CA GLN A 86 -10.18 7.23 16.67
C GLN A 86 -9.50 6.10 15.89
N TYR A 87 -8.38 6.40 15.23
CA TYR A 87 -7.64 5.45 14.38
C TYR A 87 -6.38 4.92 15.06
N SER A 88 -6.37 4.87 16.40
CA SER A 88 -5.25 4.34 17.18
C SER A 88 -4.85 2.94 16.71
N GLY A 89 -3.53 2.69 16.72
CA GLY A 89 -2.90 1.45 16.28
C GLY A 89 -2.85 1.23 14.76
N LEU A 90 -3.32 2.18 13.94
CA LEU A 90 -3.03 2.18 12.50
C LEU A 90 -1.51 2.23 12.30
N ARG A 91 -0.97 1.34 11.46
CA ARG A 91 0.43 1.38 11.04
C ARG A 91 0.56 1.51 9.52
N VAL A 92 1.66 2.12 9.10
CA VAL A 92 2.10 2.10 7.70
C VAL A 92 2.75 0.74 7.42
N MET A 93 2.22 0.04 6.42
CA MET A 93 2.70 -1.28 5.99
C MET A 93 4.01 -1.15 5.20
N GLN A 94 4.82 -2.22 5.19
CA GLN A 94 6.00 -2.35 4.33
C GLN A 94 5.80 -3.54 3.40
N ARG A 95 5.10 -3.27 2.31
CA ARG A 95 4.70 -4.24 1.29
C ARG A 95 5.82 -4.56 0.31
N ASP A 96 5.64 -5.62 -0.47
CA ASP A 96 6.42 -5.87 -1.68
C ASP A 96 6.26 -4.69 -2.68
N PRO A 97 7.36 -4.12 -3.19
CA PRO A 97 7.32 -2.92 -4.02
C PRO A 97 6.78 -3.15 -5.44
N TRP A 98 6.98 -4.34 -6.01
CA TRP A 98 6.42 -4.68 -7.33
C TRP A 98 4.90 -4.82 -7.27
N GLU A 99 4.38 -5.60 -6.31
CA GLU A 99 2.94 -5.74 -6.14
C GLU A 99 2.31 -4.38 -5.78
N THR A 100 3.01 -3.55 -5.02
CA THR A 100 2.58 -2.19 -4.69
C THR A 100 2.48 -1.31 -5.92
N LEU A 101 3.50 -1.30 -6.79
CA LEU A 101 3.48 -0.57 -8.07
C LEU A 101 2.26 -0.95 -8.92
N VAL A 102 2.06 -2.24 -9.20
CA VAL A 102 0.96 -2.70 -10.06
C VAL A 102 -0.40 -2.43 -9.40
N SER A 103 -0.50 -2.62 -8.08
CA SER A 103 -1.71 -2.29 -7.31
C SER A 103 -2.11 -0.82 -7.43
N PHE A 104 -1.14 0.10 -7.30
CA PHE A 104 -1.42 1.53 -7.35
C PHE A 104 -1.57 2.04 -8.79
N GLN A 105 -0.98 1.39 -9.80
CA GLN A 105 -1.35 1.61 -11.19
C GLN A 105 -2.83 1.26 -11.41
N CYS A 106 -3.34 0.14 -10.86
CA CYS A 106 -4.77 -0.20 -10.88
C CYS A 106 -5.65 0.84 -10.16
N SER A 107 -5.08 1.60 -9.21
CA SER A 107 -5.80 2.61 -8.41
C SER A 107 -6.07 3.93 -9.12
N ILE A 108 -5.35 4.23 -10.20
CA ILE A 108 -5.50 5.48 -10.97
C ILE A 108 -6.97 5.61 -11.38
N ILE A 109 -7.71 6.66 -11.00
CA ILE A 109 -9.13 6.85 -11.39
C ILE A 109 -9.98 5.58 -11.18
N SER A 110 -9.90 4.98 -10.00
CA SER A 110 -10.58 3.72 -9.66
C SER A 110 -11.25 3.80 -8.29
N ASN A 111 -11.83 2.68 -7.84
CA ASN A 111 -12.36 2.52 -6.49
C ASN A 111 -11.89 1.20 -5.89
N ILE A 112 -11.90 1.09 -4.55
CA ILE A 112 -11.34 -0.06 -3.83
C ILE A 112 -11.86 -1.40 -4.37
N PRO A 113 -13.19 -1.62 -4.57
CA PRO A 113 -13.68 -2.88 -5.13
C PRO A 113 -13.09 -3.23 -6.50
N LYS A 114 -12.99 -2.25 -7.42
CA LYS A 114 -12.40 -2.46 -8.75
C LYS A 114 -10.90 -2.77 -8.66
N ILE A 115 -10.17 -2.06 -7.81
CA ILE A 115 -8.73 -2.28 -7.60
C ILE A 115 -8.50 -3.71 -7.11
N LYS A 116 -9.23 -4.14 -6.06
CA LYS A 116 -9.15 -5.50 -5.53
C LYS A 116 -9.42 -6.54 -6.62
N LYS A 117 -10.47 -6.33 -7.43
CA LYS A 117 -10.80 -7.21 -8.55
C LYS A 117 -9.68 -7.26 -9.61
N ASN A 118 -9.13 -6.11 -10.00
CA ASN A 118 -8.06 -6.05 -11.00
C ASN A 118 -6.81 -6.80 -10.55
N VAL A 119 -6.35 -6.53 -9.33
CA VAL A 119 -5.15 -7.15 -8.77
C VAL A 119 -5.33 -8.66 -8.60
N GLU A 120 -6.51 -9.09 -8.17
CA GLU A 120 -6.82 -10.52 -8.03
C GLU A 120 -6.90 -11.24 -9.39
N LEU A 121 -7.52 -10.62 -10.42
CA LEU A 121 -7.54 -11.19 -11.76
C LEU A 121 -6.13 -11.28 -12.38
N LEU A 122 -5.27 -10.29 -12.12
CA LEU A 122 -3.87 -10.33 -12.55
C LEU A 122 -3.13 -11.52 -11.90
N ALA A 123 -3.31 -11.70 -10.58
CA ALA A 123 -2.73 -12.84 -9.87
C ALA A 123 -3.27 -14.18 -10.40
N GLN A 124 -4.56 -14.29 -10.68
CA GLN A 124 -5.16 -15.51 -11.25
C GLN A 124 -4.68 -15.83 -12.66
N THR A 125 -4.42 -14.80 -13.46
CA THR A 125 -4.08 -14.94 -14.88
C THR A 125 -2.59 -15.23 -15.09
N PHE A 126 -1.73 -14.59 -14.30
CA PHE A 126 -0.27 -14.63 -14.49
C PHE A 126 0.49 -15.26 -13.31
N GLY A 127 -0.13 -15.29 -12.13
CA GLY A 127 0.50 -15.79 -10.92
C GLY A 127 0.46 -17.31 -10.78
N LYS A 128 1.38 -17.81 -9.96
CA LYS A 128 1.45 -19.24 -9.63
C LYS A 128 0.36 -19.61 -8.64
N GLN A 129 -0.28 -20.76 -8.86
CA GLN A 129 -1.25 -21.30 -7.92
C GLN A 129 -0.56 -21.69 -6.61
N VAL A 130 -1.18 -21.32 -5.49
CA VAL A 130 -0.77 -21.66 -4.13
C VAL A 130 -1.93 -22.33 -3.43
N GLU A 131 -1.69 -23.52 -2.87
CA GLU A 131 -2.69 -24.24 -2.10
C GLU A 131 -2.64 -23.79 -0.63
N PHE A 132 -3.66 -23.05 -0.21
CA PHE A 132 -3.79 -22.56 1.17
C PHE A 132 -5.28 -22.35 1.50
N GLU A 133 -5.87 -23.31 2.22
CA GLU A 133 -7.31 -23.33 2.54
C GLU A 133 -8.17 -23.05 1.30
N GLY A 134 -7.90 -23.85 0.26
CA GLY A 134 -8.44 -23.70 -1.09
C GLY A 134 -7.41 -23.12 -2.09
N GLN A 135 -7.89 -22.85 -3.29
CA GLN A 135 -7.06 -22.31 -4.37
C GLN A 135 -6.83 -20.81 -4.17
N ARG A 136 -5.57 -20.39 -4.16
CA ARG A 136 -5.12 -19.00 -4.16
C ARG A 136 -4.02 -18.82 -5.20
N TYR A 137 -3.62 -17.58 -5.44
CA TYR A 137 -2.60 -17.26 -6.43
C TYR A 137 -1.59 -16.27 -5.86
N ALA A 138 -0.31 -16.60 -5.99
CA ALA A 138 0.78 -15.65 -5.78
C ALA A 138 0.66 -14.49 -6.77
N PHE A 139 1.24 -13.34 -6.42
CA PHE A 139 1.37 -12.26 -7.38
C PHE A 139 2.55 -12.55 -8.33
N PRO A 140 2.39 -12.37 -9.66
CA PRO A 140 3.43 -12.67 -10.64
C PRO A 140 4.72 -11.87 -10.41
N GLU A 141 5.86 -12.44 -10.80
CA GLU A 141 7.17 -11.78 -10.81
C GLU A 141 7.24 -10.65 -11.85
N PRO A 142 8.10 -9.62 -11.65
CA PRO A 142 8.47 -8.72 -12.73
C PRO A 142 8.95 -9.54 -13.94
N GLY A 143 8.40 -9.25 -15.11
CA GLY A 143 8.61 -10.02 -16.32
C GLY A 143 7.50 -11.05 -16.61
N GLU A 144 6.76 -11.53 -15.62
CA GLU A 144 5.71 -12.57 -15.81
C GLU A 144 4.34 -11.99 -16.23
N ILE A 145 4.14 -10.66 -16.23
CA ILE A 145 2.92 -10.01 -16.76
C ILE A 145 3.15 -9.54 -18.20
N ASP A 146 3.39 -10.49 -19.11
CA ASP A 146 3.96 -10.28 -20.44
C ASP A 146 2.96 -10.22 -21.62
N ASP A 147 1.67 -10.38 -21.35
CA ASP A 147 0.63 -10.44 -22.39
C ASP A 147 -0.40 -9.30 -22.21
N LEU A 148 -0.30 -8.28 -23.07
CA LEU A 148 -1.16 -7.10 -23.02
C LEU A 148 -2.66 -7.42 -23.13
N GLU A 149 -3.06 -8.40 -23.93
CA GLU A 149 -4.48 -8.75 -24.11
C GLU A 149 -5.03 -9.46 -22.86
N LYS A 150 -4.24 -10.33 -22.24
CA LYS A 150 -4.58 -10.92 -20.94
C LYS A 150 -4.61 -9.87 -19.81
N ILE A 151 -3.73 -8.87 -19.83
CA ILE A 151 -3.82 -7.75 -18.87
C ILE A 151 -5.13 -6.98 -19.05
N LYS A 152 -5.57 -6.75 -20.30
CA LYS A 152 -6.86 -6.09 -20.59
C LYS A 152 -8.04 -6.92 -20.09
N SER A 153 -8.00 -8.25 -20.25
CA SER A 153 -9.05 -9.15 -19.76
C SER A 153 -9.18 -9.16 -18.23
N CYS A 154 -8.13 -8.76 -17.51
CA CYS A 154 -8.15 -8.50 -16.06
C CYS A 154 -8.91 -7.22 -15.65
N ALA A 155 -9.72 -6.65 -16.56
CA ALA A 155 -10.53 -5.44 -16.37
C ALA A 155 -9.73 -4.18 -16.00
N THR A 156 -8.45 -4.11 -16.39
CA THR A 156 -7.53 -2.99 -16.09
C THR A 156 -7.77 -1.75 -16.97
N GLY A 157 -8.46 -1.94 -18.10
CA GLY A 157 -8.82 -0.88 -19.06
C GLY A 157 -7.59 -0.20 -19.64
N PHE A 158 -7.58 1.13 -19.73
CA PHE A 158 -6.44 1.88 -20.28
C PHE A 158 -5.14 1.69 -19.49
N ARG A 159 -5.20 1.22 -18.23
CA ARG A 159 -4.03 0.97 -17.39
C ARG A 159 -3.24 -0.26 -17.83
N ALA A 160 -3.83 -1.13 -18.66
CA ALA A 160 -3.16 -2.32 -19.18
C ALA A 160 -1.80 -2.00 -19.81
N ARG A 161 -1.74 -0.90 -20.59
CA ARG A 161 -0.49 -0.44 -21.22
C ARG A 161 0.59 -0.01 -20.21
N TYR A 162 0.19 0.53 -19.06
CA TYR A 162 1.12 0.98 -18.02
C TYR A 162 1.69 -0.22 -17.27
N ILE A 163 0.86 -1.19 -16.93
CA ILE A 163 1.27 -2.43 -16.28
C ILE A 163 2.20 -3.22 -17.19
N HIS A 164 1.82 -3.38 -18.47
CA HIS A 164 2.64 -4.06 -19.47
C HIS A 164 4.01 -3.38 -19.67
N ALA A 165 4.03 -2.04 -19.75
CA ALA A 165 5.30 -1.32 -19.90
C ALA A 165 6.18 -1.43 -18.64
N ALA A 166 5.59 -1.32 -17.45
CA ALA A 166 6.31 -1.46 -16.19
C ALA A 166 6.93 -2.85 -16.03
N ASN A 167 6.23 -3.90 -16.47
CA ASN A 167 6.68 -5.31 -16.39
C ASN A 167 8.08 -5.55 -16.97
N SER A 168 8.47 -4.79 -18.01
CA SER A 168 9.79 -4.92 -18.66
C SER A 168 10.81 -3.87 -18.19
N MET A 169 10.41 -2.87 -17.40
CA MET A 169 11.28 -1.78 -16.96
C MET A 169 11.88 -2.00 -15.57
N VAL A 170 11.25 -2.83 -14.74
CA VAL A 170 11.64 -3.01 -13.35
C VAL A 170 11.95 -4.47 -13.04
N THR A 171 12.76 -4.65 -12.01
CA THR A 171 13.14 -5.94 -11.42
C THR A 171 13.13 -5.79 -9.91
N ASP A 172 13.26 -6.89 -9.15
CA ASP A 172 13.45 -6.76 -7.69
C ASP A 172 14.70 -5.92 -7.36
N SER A 173 15.78 -6.10 -8.12
CA SER A 173 17.02 -5.34 -7.93
C SER A 173 16.86 -3.84 -8.24
N PHE A 174 15.90 -3.43 -9.07
CA PHE A 174 15.54 -2.03 -9.24
C PHE A 174 14.99 -1.47 -7.92
N PHE A 175 14.03 -2.15 -7.30
CA PHE A 175 13.42 -1.69 -6.06
C PHE A 175 14.37 -1.76 -4.86
N GLU A 176 15.23 -2.77 -4.76
CA GLU A 176 16.24 -2.84 -3.70
C GLU A 176 17.19 -1.63 -3.76
N LYS A 177 17.58 -1.18 -4.96
CA LYS A 177 18.36 0.06 -5.10
C LYS A 177 17.56 1.28 -4.62
N LEU A 178 16.28 1.39 -4.97
CA LEU A 178 15.45 2.52 -4.55
C LEU A 178 15.25 2.59 -3.03
N LYS A 179 15.26 1.45 -2.32
CA LYS A 179 15.18 1.45 -0.86
C LYS A 179 16.37 2.15 -0.20
N GLU A 180 17.55 2.07 -0.81
CA GLU A 180 18.78 2.71 -0.31
C GLU A 180 18.92 4.19 -0.71
N GLU A 181 18.15 4.65 -1.69
CA GLU A 181 18.19 6.02 -2.22
C GLU A 181 17.43 7.01 -1.32
N GLN A 182 17.72 8.31 -1.45
CA GLN A 182 16.90 9.34 -0.81
C GLN A 182 15.50 9.42 -1.44
N TYR A 183 14.52 9.91 -0.67
CA TYR A 183 13.13 10.01 -1.10
C TYR A 183 12.98 10.67 -2.47
N GLU A 184 13.60 11.83 -2.69
CA GLU A 184 13.50 12.60 -3.93
C GLU A 184 14.03 11.82 -5.14
N THR A 185 15.15 11.12 -4.98
CA THR A 185 15.74 10.28 -6.02
C THR A 185 14.87 9.06 -6.33
N ALA A 186 14.37 8.38 -5.29
CA ALA A 186 13.49 7.22 -5.46
C ALA A 186 12.17 7.62 -6.13
N HIS A 187 11.56 8.71 -5.67
CA HIS A 187 10.34 9.28 -6.22
C HIS A 187 10.50 9.66 -7.70
N GLY A 188 11.59 10.38 -8.05
CA GLY A 188 11.90 10.75 -9.43
C GLY A 188 12.04 9.53 -10.35
N LYS A 189 12.82 8.53 -9.94
CA LYS A 189 13.00 7.27 -10.71
C LYS A 189 11.68 6.51 -10.88
N LEU A 190 10.80 6.51 -9.88
CA LEU A 190 9.48 5.88 -10.00
C LEU A 190 8.59 6.59 -11.02
N MET A 191 8.65 7.92 -11.10
CA MET A 191 7.85 8.71 -12.06
C MET A 191 8.28 8.54 -13.52
N GLU A 192 9.46 7.98 -13.77
CA GLU A 192 9.88 7.60 -15.13
C GLU A 192 9.10 6.36 -15.64
N ILE A 193 8.46 5.60 -14.75
CA ILE A 193 7.67 4.42 -15.10
C ILE A 193 6.31 4.87 -15.67
N PRO A 194 5.89 4.35 -16.85
CA PRO A 194 4.60 4.69 -17.44
C PRO A 194 3.43 4.49 -16.48
N GLY A 195 2.57 5.51 -16.38
CA GLY A 195 1.40 5.49 -15.50
C GLY A 195 1.71 5.79 -14.03
N VAL A 196 2.96 6.05 -13.65
CA VAL A 196 3.34 6.51 -12.32
C VAL A 196 3.47 8.03 -12.34
N ALA A 197 2.55 8.71 -11.66
CA ALA A 197 2.65 10.14 -11.35
C ALA A 197 2.88 10.32 -9.85
N GLU A 198 3.09 11.57 -9.41
CA GLU A 198 3.32 12.00 -8.02
C GLU A 198 2.61 11.12 -6.97
N LYS A 199 1.27 11.07 -7.00
CA LYS A 199 0.49 10.29 -6.01
C LYS A 199 0.85 8.79 -5.98
N VAL A 200 1.08 8.18 -7.16
CA VAL A 200 1.41 6.75 -7.25
C VAL A 200 2.84 6.51 -6.79
N ALA A 201 3.78 7.39 -7.15
CA ALA A 201 5.16 7.34 -6.66
C ALA A 201 5.21 7.50 -5.13
N ASP A 202 4.51 8.49 -4.58
CA ASP A 202 4.30 8.68 -3.13
C ASP A 202 3.79 7.40 -2.45
N CYS A 203 2.77 6.74 -3.02
CA CYS A 203 2.22 5.49 -2.47
C CYS A 203 3.26 4.36 -2.44
N ILE A 204 4.07 4.22 -3.49
CA ILE A 204 5.12 3.18 -3.55
C ILE A 204 6.24 3.50 -2.55
N CYS A 205 6.69 4.75 -2.51
CA CYS A 205 7.66 5.27 -1.56
C CYS A 205 7.24 4.97 -0.11
N LEU A 206 6.00 5.30 0.25
CA LEU A 206 5.49 5.14 1.61
C LEU A 206 5.23 3.67 1.98
N PHE A 207 4.49 2.95 1.16
CA PHE A 207 3.94 1.63 1.52
C PHE A 207 4.87 0.46 1.19
N SER A 208 6.00 0.68 0.51
CA SER A 208 6.92 -0.41 0.15
C SER A 208 8.41 -0.08 0.23
N LEU A 209 8.81 1.19 0.04
CA LEU A 209 10.22 1.60 0.12
C LEU A 209 10.59 2.22 1.48
N GLY A 210 9.61 2.41 2.37
CA GLY A 210 9.83 2.92 3.72
C GLY A 210 10.21 4.40 3.79
N LYS A 211 9.89 5.19 2.76
CA LYS A 211 10.13 6.64 2.71
C LYS A 211 8.96 7.38 3.35
N THR A 212 9.09 7.73 4.62
CA THR A 212 8.02 8.34 5.43
C THR A 212 7.79 9.83 5.14
N GLU A 213 8.66 10.43 4.33
CA GLU A 213 8.56 11.79 3.80
C GLU A 213 7.50 11.92 2.69
N ALA A 214 7.11 10.79 2.09
CA ALA A 214 6.12 10.73 1.03
C ALA A 214 4.73 11.17 1.54
N PHE A 215 4.03 11.98 0.76
CA PHE A 215 2.71 12.50 1.11
C PHE A 215 1.72 12.32 -0.04
N PRO A 216 1.11 11.12 -0.18
CA PRO A 216 0.25 10.82 -1.31
C PRO A 216 -1.04 11.65 -1.27
N VAL A 217 -1.14 12.66 -2.14
CA VAL A 217 -2.34 13.49 -2.30
C VAL A 217 -3.28 12.86 -3.32
N ASP A 218 -4.32 12.20 -2.84
CA ASP A 218 -5.45 11.78 -3.66
C ASP A 218 -6.66 12.71 -3.47
N VAL A 219 -7.78 12.39 -4.13
CA VAL A 219 -9.00 13.21 -4.04
C VAL A 219 -9.59 13.25 -2.62
N TRP A 220 -9.32 12.27 -1.77
CA TRP A 220 -9.84 12.21 -0.40
C TRP A 220 -8.95 13.02 0.56
N ILE A 221 -7.63 12.89 0.44
CA ILE A 221 -6.67 13.72 1.18
C ILE A 221 -6.81 15.18 0.77
N GLU A 222 -6.95 15.49 -0.52
CA GLU A 222 -7.22 16.86 -0.99
C GLU A 222 -8.48 17.43 -0.35
N ARG A 223 -9.59 16.68 -0.38
CA ARG A 223 -10.86 17.11 0.24
C ARG A 223 -10.72 17.28 1.74
N ALA A 224 -10.12 16.33 2.44
CA ALA A 224 -9.95 16.39 3.88
C ALA A 224 -9.15 17.63 4.29
N LEU A 225 -7.98 17.85 3.68
CA LEU A 225 -7.14 18.99 4.02
C LEU A 225 -7.78 20.32 3.64
N ARG A 226 -8.50 20.35 2.51
CA ARG A 226 -9.26 21.52 2.11
C ARG A 226 -10.27 21.95 3.17
N GLU A 227 -11.07 21.01 3.68
CA GLU A 227 -12.08 21.31 4.69
C GLU A 227 -11.42 21.64 6.05
N LEU A 228 -10.37 20.92 6.43
CA LEU A 228 -9.75 21.02 7.76
C LEU A 228 -8.79 22.21 7.92
N TYR A 229 -8.09 22.62 6.85
CA TYR A 229 -6.99 23.59 6.94
C TYR A 229 -7.10 24.77 5.96
N PHE A 230 -7.92 24.66 4.91
CA PHE A 230 -8.02 25.69 3.87
C PHE A 230 -9.42 26.30 3.73
N ASN A 231 -10.28 26.14 4.74
CA ASN A 231 -11.62 26.73 4.80
C ASN A 231 -12.45 26.46 3.53
N GLY A 232 -12.37 25.24 2.99
CA GLY A 232 -13.13 24.84 1.79
C GLY A 232 -12.55 25.35 0.46
N LYS A 233 -11.43 26.10 0.45
CA LYS A 233 -10.85 26.66 -0.77
C LYS A 233 -10.10 25.60 -1.58
N LYS A 234 -10.26 25.61 -2.91
CA LYS A 234 -9.49 24.72 -3.79
C LYS A 234 -8.01 25.09 -3.73
N VAL A 235 -7.16 24.11 -3.43
CA VAL A 235 -5.70 24.26 -3.32
C VAL A 235 -5.03 23.25 -4.27
N LYS A 236 -3.89 23.63 -4.87
CA LYS A 236 -3.13 22.73 -5.74
C LYS A 236 -2.46 21.62 -4.91
N HIS A 237 -2.19 20.48 -5.53
CA HIS A 237 -1.55 19.35 -4.82
C HIS A 237 -0.16 19.70 -4.27
N ASP A 238 0.62 20.50 -4.99
CA ASP A 238 1.96 20.90 -4.51
C ASP A 238 1.89 21.81 -3.29
N GLU A 239 0.94 22.73 -3.25
CA GLU A 239 0.69 23.59 -2.08
C GLU A 239 0.23 22.76 -0.87
N ILE A 240 -0.55 21.69 -1.09
CA ILE A 240 -0.94 20.74 -0.05
C ILE A 240 0.28 19.99 0.50
N ARG A 241 1.18 19.52 -0.36
CA ARG A 241 2.41 18.82 0.07
C ARG A 241 3.32 19.75 0.86
N GLU A 242 3.54 20.96 0.36
CA GLU A 242 4.35 21.97 1.06
C GLU A 242 3.75 22.35 2.42
N PHE A 243 2.43 22.45 2.51
CA PHE A 243 1.75 22.66 3.79
C PHE A 243 2.00 21.50 4.75
N ALA A 244 1.80 20.26 4.31
CA ALA A 244 1.99 19.07 5.13
C ALA A 244 3.43 18.99 5.66
N LYS A 245 4.43 19.13 4.76
CA LYS A 245 5.86 19.08 5.09
C LYS A 245 6.33 20.15 6.07
N LYS A 246 5.68 21.32 6.09
CA LYS A 246 5.99 22.39 7.04
C LYS A 246 5.31 22.20 8.38
N ARG A 247 4.20 21.48 8.41
CA ARG A 247 3.35 21.35 9.60
C ARG A 247 3.65 20.10 10.41
N TRP A 248 4.05 19.00 9.76
CA TRP A 248 4.37 17.71 10.36
C TRP A 248 5.70 17.20 9.83
#